data_AF-A0A0D1XPE5-F1
#
_entry.id   AF-A0A0D1XPE5-F1
#
_cell.length_a   1.000
_cell.length_b   1.000
_cell.length_c   1.000
_cell.angle_alpha   90.00
_cell.angle_beta   90.00
_cell.angle_gamma   90.00
#
_symmetry.space_group_name_H-M   'P 1'
#
loop_
_entity.id
_entity.type
_entity.pdbx_description
1 polymer ?
#
loop_
_entity_poly.entity_id
_entity_poly.type
_entity_poly.pdbx_seq_one_letter_code
_entity_poly.pdbx_strand_id
1 'polypeptide(L)'
;MSFRLEPVPSFRGLLLVRTRSRKRTSPAHALLSPRCTWTCSVGLNRIAARSSSGPRAWTSRGSCRGYSAAAGPPTAAPDEDVKLACRSNGEISLNIFKPPVGEHPTPPVILYLPTVAPADQVFGARDDEIVAALSAASNATIVRVNYRLGGDLQYPIPVHDVLAGYDYVKNRFAIDTCVARAARPKKTHLRMGVCGQLVGGSLAAMLALTESRLGEDGIAAAAVNSPVVDWVFPEHVSSEHNTTTAETQASGHTIQKASPRRRKRKAGRPSWDMFGHAAGLTTKQLELARSAYFRKPENYFDPFATPIHYLRSAGVNVPADRTVEPDELAALDGAPKPRKSLRKFPPSNSSLVLPHVRLSVGDANPLLDQNEEFVKLLRRSVVRTAQSRATTQAMLDRFDDIAAATEAERLQMAVETAEEKVEYHILRGVGLWATARDGEWLEEVWNVGRWFRKILG
;
A
#
# COMPACT_ATOMS: atom_id res chain seq x y z
N MET A 1 18.02 -37.98 43.48
CA MET A 1 16.61 -37.66 43.17
C MET A 1 16.29 -38.20 41.79
N SER A 2 15.70 -39.39 41.73
CA SER A 2 15.31 -40.06 40.48
C SER A 2 13.89 -39.64 40.09
N PHE A 3 13.70 -39.10 38.89
CA PHE A 3 12.38 -38.86 38.32
C PHE A 3 12.10 -39.88 37.22
N ARG A 4 11.06 -40.68 37.47
CA ARG A 4 10.40 -41.60 36.52
C ARG A 4 9.64 -40.80 35.46
N LEU A 5 9.75 -41.25 34.21
CA LEU A 5 8.89 -40.87 33.11
C LEU A 5 7.64 -41.77 33.09
N GLU A 6 6.45 -41.18 32.96
CA GLU A 6 5.21 -41.88 32.62
C GLU A 6 4.83 -41.65 31.15
N PRO A 7 4.18 -42.63 30.48
CA PRO A 7 3.82 -42.53 29.07
C PRO A 7 2.40 -41.98 28.81
N VAL A 8 2.28 -41.22 27.71
CA VAL A 8 1.04 -40.65 27.16
C VAL A 8 0.31 -41.68 26.28
N PRO A 9 -1.02 -41.85 26.36
CA PRO A 9 -1.75 -42.76 25.49
C PRO A 9 -2.21 -42.11 24.16
N SER A 10 -2.11 -42.88 23.09
CA SER A 10 -2.56 -42.58 21.73
C SER A 10 -4.08 -42.65 21.59
N PHE A 11 -4.69 -41.67 20.92
CA PHE A 11 -6.08 -41.77 20.47
C PHE A 11 -6.17 -41.98 18.95
N ARG A 12 -6.76 -43.12 18.58
CA ARG A 12 -7.16 -43.51 17.22
C ARG A 12 -8.44 -42.76 16.82
N GLY A 13 -8.52 -42.47 15.52
CA GLY A 13 -9.62 -41.75 14.91
C GLY A 13 -10.94 -42.51 14.85
N LEU A 14 -12.02 -41.74 14.70
CA LEU A 14 -13.33 -42.22 14.29
C LEU A 14 -13.82 -41.38 13.10
N LEU A 15 -14.02 -42.06 11.98
CA LEU A 15 -14.89 -41.63 10.88
C LEU A 15 -16.33 -41.51 11.40
N LEU A 16 -17.04 -40.43 11.07
CA LEU A 16 -18.50 -40.46 11.09
C LEU A 16 -19.10 -39.84 9.82
N VAL A 17 -19.91 -40.66 9.19
CA VAL A 17 -20.70 -40.47 7.98
C VAL A 17 -21.75 -39.38 8.20
N ARG A 18 -21.91 -38.46 7.23
CA ARG A 18 -22.86 -37.34 7.28
C ARG A 18 -24.05 -37.63 6.37
N THR A 19 -25.19 -38.01 6.94
CA THR A 19 -26.48 -38.13 6.24
C THR A 19 -27.25 -36.81 6.24
N ARG A 20 -27.79 -36.43 5.08
CA ARG A 20 -28.74 -35.31 4.87
C ARG A 20 -30.13 -35.68 5.40
N SER A 21 -30.83 -34.74 6.04
CA SER A 21 -32.30 -34.74 6.07
C SER A 21 -32.89 -33.32 6.19
N ARG A 22 -34.13 -33.20 5.71
CA ARG A 22 -34.90 -32.02 5.25
C ARG A 22 -35.58 -31.21 6.36
N LYS A 23 -35.75 -29.92 6.05
CA LYS A 23 -36.84 -28.96 6.34
C LYS A 23 -37.97 -29.38 7.32
N ARG A 24 -38.24 -28.51 8.31
CA ARG A 24 -39.60 -28.06 8.66
C ARG A 24 -39.59 -26.74 9.46
N THR A 25 -40.72 -26.04 9.33
CA THR A 25 -41.07 -24.65 9.62
C THR A 25 -41.52 -24.38 11.07
N SER A 26 -41.20 -23.17 11.60
CA SER A 26 -41.84 -22.24 12.59
C SER A 26 -42.90 -22.70 13.62
N PRO A 27 -43.30 -21.92 14.67
CA PRO A 27 -42.96 -20.52 15.05
C PRO A 27 -42.76 -20.22 16.57
N ALA A 28 -42.44 -18.94 16.85
CA ALA A 28 -42.76 -18.08 18.02
C ALA A 28 -42.36 -18.49 19.45
N HIS A 29 -41.62 -17.60 20.14
CA HIS A 29 -42.01 -17.06 21.45
C HIS A 29 -41.17 -15.80 21.79
N ALA A 30 -41.88 -14.72 22.10
CA ALA A 30 -41.35 -13.46 22.59
C ALA A 30 -41.03 -13.56 24.09
N LEU A 31 -39.92 -12.95 24.52
CA LEU A 31 -39.73 -12.49 25.88
C LEU A 31 -38.99 -11.14 25.88
N LEU A 32 -39.45 -10.31 26.81
CA LEU A 32 -39.27 -8.87 26.93
C LEU A 32 -37.96 -8.47 27.64
N SER A 33 -37.36 -7.36 27.15
CA SER A 33 -36.83 -6.19 27.90
C SER A 33 -35.69 -6.37 28.94
N PRO A 34 -34.94 -5.29 29.32
CA PRO A 34 -35.28 -3.88 29.18
C PRO A 34 -34.23 -2.96 28.54
N ARG A 35 -34.79 -1.89 27.99
CA ARG A 35 -34.16 -0.67 27.47
C ARG A 35 -33.70 0.20 28.64
N CYS A 36 -32.44 0.67 28.59
CA CYS A 36 -32.00 1.85 29.33
C CYS A 36 -32.22 3.08 28.45
N THR A 37 -33.21 3.89 28.79
CA THR A 37 -33.46 5.22 28.23
C THR A 37 -32.69 6.25 29.04
N TRP A 38 -31.74 6.94 28.42
CA TRP A 38 -31.22 8.22 28.92
C TRP A 38 -31.90 9.34 28.13
N THR A 39 -32.77 10.08 28.82
CA THR A 39 -33.34 11.34 28.35
C THR A 39 -32.32 12.45 28.58
N CYS A 40 -31.91 13.14 27.50
CA CYS A 40 -31.17 14.39 27.62
C CYS A 40 -32.08 15.53 27.12
N SER A 41 -32.55 16.33 28.08
CA SER A 41 -33.32 17.53 27.87
C SER A 41 -32.37 18.67 27.50
N VAL A 42 -32.48 19.23 26.29
CA VAL A 42 -31.84 20.52 25.97
C VAL A 42 -32.89 21.44 25.39
N GLY A 43 -33.13 22.52 26.14
CA GLY A 43 -34.13 23.54 25.85
C GLY A 43 -33.82 24.32 24.58
N LEU A 44 -34.89 24.61 23.84
CA LEU A 44 -34.92 25.64 22.83
C LEU A 44 -34.75 27.01 23.50
N ASN A 45 -33.80 27.81 23.00
CA ASN A 45 -33.92 29.26 23.04
C ASN A 45 -33.75 29.82 21.63
N ARG A 46 -34.88 30.26 21.06
CA ARG A 46 -34.97 31.15 19.90
C ARG A 46 -34.70 32.57 20.39
N ILE A 47 -33.76 33.29 19.77
CA ILE A 47 -33.79 34.75 19.71
C ILE A 47 -33.63 35.14 18.25
N ALA A 48 -34.53 36.02 17.80
CA ALA A 48 -34.64 36.53 16.45
C ALA A 48 -33.89 37.87 16.27
N ALA A 49 -33.46 38.09 15.03
CA ALA A 49 -33.34 39.35 14.30
C ALA A 49 -32.39 40.46 14.81
N ARG A 50 -31.47 40.89 13.94
CA ARG A 50 -31.67 42.11 13.13
C ARG A 50 -30.55 42.36 12.11
N SER A 51 -30.98 42.91 10.99
CA SER A 51 -30.23 43.44 9.87
C SER A 51 -29.72 44.87 10.19
N SER A 52 -28.54 45.24 9.66
CA SER A 52 -28.26 46.60 9.14
C SER A 52 -26.89 46.68 8.44
N SER A 53 -26.93 46.87 7.12
CA SER A 53 -26.19 47.84 6.29
C SER A 53 -24.79 48.37 6.70
N GLY A 54 -23.87 48.34 5.70
CA GLY A 54 -23.10 49.54 5.31
C GLY A 54 -21.56 49.42 5.34
N PRO A 55 -20.85 49.70 4.23
CA PRO A 55 -19.40 49.52 4.12
C PRO A 55 -18.63 50.77 4.57
N ARG A 56 -17.46 50.59 5.19
CA ARG A 56 -16.48 51.68 5.35
C ARG A 56 -15.14 51.27 4.75
N ALA A 57 -14.83 51.92 3.64
CA ALA A 57 -13.51 52.01 3.06
C ALA A 57 -12.56 52.69 4.06
N TRP A 58 -11.41 52.06 4.30
CA TRP A 58 -10.25 52.71 4.90
C TRP A 58 -9.12 52.67 3.88
N THR A 59 -8.84 53.83 3.30
CA THR A 59 -7.58 54.10 2.61
C THR A 59 -6.53 54.43 3.67
N SER A 60 -5.52 53.58 3.82
CA SER A 60 -4.25 54.01 4.43
C SER A 60 -3.08 53.54 3.57
N ARG A 61 -2.47 54.50 2.88
CA ARG A 61 -1.11 54.38 2.36
C ARG A 61 -0.18 54.31 3.56
N GLY A 62 0.37 53.12 3.81
CA GLY A 62 1.46 52.89 4.75
C GLY A 62 2.61 52.25 3.99
N SER A 63 3.59 53.07 3.59
CA SER A 63 4.89 52.61 3.16
C SER A 63 5.60 51.99 4.36
N CYS A 64 5.80 50.67 4.34
CA CYS A 64 6.71 49.99 5.25
C CYS A 64 7.71 49.20 4.41
N ARG A 65 8.95 49.71 4.35
CA ARG A 65 10.12 48.89 4.13
C ARG A 65 10.16 47.83 5.24
N GLY A 66 10.16 46.57 4.86
CA GLY A 66 10.30 45.44 5.77
C GLY A 66 11.13 44.37 5.09
N TYR A 67 12.26 44.05 5.71
CA TYR A 67 13.28 43.11 5.33
C TYR A 67 12.78 41.84 4.63
N SER A 68 13.40 41.49 3.50
CA SER A 68 13.35 40.14 2.92
C SER A 68 13.98 39.15 3.90
N ALA A 69 13.19 38.62 4.82
CA ALA A 69 13.47 37.31 5.39
C ALA A 69 13.11 36.30 4.30
N ALA A 70 14.11 35.60 3.76
CA ALA A 70 13.86 34.39 3.00
C ALA A 70 13.15 33.41 3.95
N ALA A 71 11.82 33.38 3.90
CA ALA A 71 11.04 32.35 4.55
C ALA A 71 11.46 31.04 3.88
N GLY A 72 12.22 30.22 4.61
CA GLY A 72 12.39 28.83 4.25
C GLY A 72 11.02 28.16 4.08
N PRO A 73 10.94 27.01 3.38
CA PRO A 73 9.69 26.29 3.25
C PRO A 73 9.05 26.09 4.63
N PRO A 74 7.72 26.27 4.74
CA PRO A 74 7.03 26.16 6.02
C PRO A 74 7.26 24.76 6.60
N THR A 75 8.00 24.70 7.71
CA THR A 75 8.18 23.48 8.49
C THR A 75 6.88 23.26 9.26
N ALA A 76 6.14 22.21 8.92
CA ALA A 76 4.92 21.88 9.65
C ALA A 76 5.30 21.24 10.98
N ALA A 77 5.08 21.95 12.09
CA ALA A 77 5.06 21.32 13.40
C ALA A 77 3.80 20.46 13.54
N PRO A 78 3.86 19.29 14.19
CA PRO A 78 2.67 18.49 14.42
C PRO A 78 1.71 19.18 15.40
N ASP A 79 0.41 19.03 15.16
CA ASP A 79 -0.63 19.48 16.09
C ASP A 79 -0.72 18.57 17.32
N GLU A 80 -0.42 17.28 17.14
CA GLU A 80 -0.50 16.28 18.20
C GLU A 80 0.57 15.19 17.98
N ASP A 81 1.28 14.85 19.05
CA ASP A 81 2.23 13.75 19.11
C ASP A 81 1.68 12.65 20.00
N VAL A 82 1.42 11.48 19.41
CA VAL A 82 0.86 10.33 20.10
C VAL A 82 1.93 9.25 20.24
N LYS A 83 2.04 8.71 21.45
CA LYS A 83 2.84 7.51 21.72
C LYS A 83 1.95 6.28 21.75
N LEU A 84 2.28 5.28 20.93
CA LEU A 84 1.49 4.09 20.73
C LEU A 84 2.29 2.84 21.11
N ALA A 85 1.80 2.10 22.10
CA ALA A 85 2.36 0.81 22.48
C ALA A 85 2.05 -0.24 21.40
N CYS A 86 3.08 -0.81 20.79
CA CYS A 86 3.01 -1.90 19.82
C CYS A 86 3.03 -3.27 20.52
N ARG A 87 2.09 -3.47 21.45
CA ARG A 87 2.00 -4.68 22.31
C ARG A 87 3.33 -4.98 23.00
N SER A 88 3.84 -6.21 22.88
CA SER A 88 5.12 -6.65 23.46
C SER A 88 6.35 -6.13 22.72
N ASN A 89 6.19 -5.46 21.57
CA ASN A 89 7.29 -5.13 20.68
C ASN A 89 7.82 -3.70 20.90
N GLY A 90 7.41 -2.98 21.96
CA GLY A 90 7.85 -1.62 22.26
C GLY A 90 6.82 -0.55 21.91
N GLU A 91 7.28 0.65 21.55
CA GLU A 91 6.45 1.83 21.31
C GLU A 91 6.85 2.52 19.99
N ILE A 92 5.88 3.10 19.29
CA ILE A 92 6.08 4.00 18.14
C ILE A 92 5.45 5.36 18.40
N SER A 93 5.89 6.38 17.68
CA SER A 93 5.25 7.69 17.69
C SER A 93 4.43 7.92 16.42
N LEU A 94 3.30 8.60 16.57
CA LEU A 94 2.49 9.13 15.49
C LEU A 94 2.48 10.65 15.58
N ASN A 95 2.73 11.33 14.47
CA ASN A 95 2.60 12.79 14.40
C ASN A 95 1.35 13.13 13.57
N ILE A 96 0.43 13.90 14.14
CA ILE A 96 -0.83 14.26 13.52
C ILE A 96 -0.77 15.73 13.11
N PHE A 97 -1.06 15.98 11.83
CA PHE A 97 -1.09 17.30 11.22
C PHE A 97 -2.50 17.57 10.70
N LYS A 98 -3.17 18.57 11.26
CA LYS A 98 -4.52 18.97 10.87
C LYS A 98 -4.48 19.82 9.61
N PRO A 99 -5.56 19.79 8.81
CA PRO A 99 -5.64 20.61 7.62
C PRO A 99 -5.62 22.12 7.97
N PRO A 100 -4.99 22.97 7.14
CA PRO A 100 -4.90 24.40 7.39
C PRO A 100 -6.26 25.11 7.30
N VAL A 101 -7.24 24.54 6.59
CA VAL A 101 -8.59 25.11 6.43
C VAL A 101 -9.64 24.07 6.77
N GLY A 102 -10.40 24.32 7.85
CA GLY A 102 -11.50 23.46 8.31
C GLY A 102 -12.74 23.52 7.42
N GLU A 103 -12.62 23.19 6.13
CA GLU A 103 -13.74 23.19 5.17
C GLU A 103 -14.74 22.05 5.44
N HIS A 104 -14.28 20.93 6.02
CA HIS A 104 -15.09 19.74 6.23
C HIS A 104 -15.28 19.44 7.73
N PRO A 105 -16.50 19.03 8.17
CA PRO A 105 -16.75 18.60 9.54
C PRO A 105 -15.89 17.39 9.95
N THR A 106 -15.54 16.53 8.97
CA THR A 106 -14.67 15.36 9.13
C THR A 106 -13.73 15.28 7.91
N PRO A 107 -12.53 15.89 7.97
CA PRO A 107 -11.57 15.82 6.87
C PRO A 107 -11.15 14.36 6.61
N PRO A 108 -10.81 14.00 5.36
CA PRO A 108 -10.19 12.71 5.09
C PRO A 108 -8.87 12.58 5.85
N VAL A 109 -8.45 11.34 6.10
CA VAL A 109 -7.20 11.05 6.82
C VAL A 109 -6.23 10.37 5.85
N ILE A 110 -4.99 10.85 5.79
CA ILE A 110 -3.93 10.25 4.97
C ILE A 110 -2.81 9.78 5.90
N LEU A 111 -2.55 8.48 5.88
CA LEU A 111 -1.39 7.90 6.55
C LEU A 111 -0.15 8.15 5.69
N TYR A 112 0.84 8.87 6.23
CA TYR A 112 2.14 9.06 5.60
C TYR A 112 3.16 8.11 6.22
N LEU A 113 3.77 7.28 5.38
CA LEU A 113 4.83 6.35 5.76
C LEU A 113 6.17 6.91 5.29
N PRO A 114 7.02 7.39 6.22
CA PRO A 114 8.29 8.02 5.88
C PRO A 114 9.24 7.04 5.21
N THR A 115 10.25 7.56 4.52
CA THR A 115 11.32 6.68 4.02
C THR A 115 12.34 6.49 5.12
N VAL A 116 12.50 5.26 5.60
CA VAL A 116 13.61 4.92 6.48
C VAL A 116 14.82 4.55 5.63
N ALA A 117 15.89 5.33 5.78
CA ALA A 117 17.18 4.99 5.20
C ALA A 117 17.88 3.91 6.03
N PRO A 118 18.65 3.00 5.41
CA PRO A 118 19.64 2.25 6.17
C PRO A 118 20.64 3.25 6.78
N ALA A 119 21.15 2.94 7.97
CA ALA A 119 22.11 3.77 8.69
C ALA A 119 23.21 4.26 7.71
N ASP A 120 23.53 5.56 7.80
CA ASP A 120 24.47 6.31 6.95
C ASP A 120 23.92 6.87 5.62
N GLN A 121 22.62 6.75 5.33
CA GLN A 121 22.03 7.30 4.10
C GLN A 121 20.98 8.37 4.40
N VAL A 122 20.99 9.47 3.64
CA VAL A 122 20.04 10.59 3.79
C VAL A 122 18.83 10.34 2.88
N PHE A 123 18.05 9.30 3.17
CA PHE A 123 16.66 9.25 2.71
C PHE A 123 15.78 9.75 3.87
N GLY A 124 15.07 10.86 3.70
CA GLY A 124 14.15 11.37 4.74
C GLY A 124 14.39 12.81 5.21
N ALA A 125 15.38 13.52 4.69
CA ALA A 125 15.66 14.91 5.09
C ALA A 125 14.57 15.95 4.71
N ARG A 126 13.44 15.53 4.11
CA ARG A 126 12.34 16.41 3.67
C ARG A 126 10.96 15.94 4.12
N ASP A 127 10.86 15.00 5.04
CA ASP A 127 9.56 14.44 5.43
C ASP A 127 8.60 15.53 5.96
N ASP A 128 9.09 16.51 6.70
CA ASP A 128 8.28 17.63 7.19
C ASP A 128 7.77 18.54 6.06
N GLU A 129 8.60 18.80 5.04
CA GLU A 129 8.22 19.58 3.86
C GLU A 129 7.19 18.81 3.00
N ILE A 130 7.37 17.50 2.86
CA ILE A 130 6.43 16.61 2.16
C ILE A 130 5.09 16.61 2.88
N VAL A 131 5.08 16.45 4.20
CA VAL A 131 3.86 16.49 5.01
C VAL A 131 3.16 17.85 4.91
N ALA A 132 3.91 18.96 4.98
CA ALA A 132 3.35 20.30 4.83
C ALA A 132 2.68 20.49 3.45
N ALA A 133 3.38 20.12 2.37
CA ALA A 133 2.86 20.22 1.01
C ALA A 133 1.64 19.31 0.79
N LEU A 134 1.69 18.08 1.33
CA LEU A 134 0.58 17.12 1.23
C LEU A 134 -0.65 17.59 1.99
N SER A 135 -0.49 18.10 3.21
CA SER A 135 -1.57 18.68 4.02
C SER A 135 -2.24 19.86 3.29
N ALA A 136 -1.43 20.79 2.78
CA ALA A 136 -1.92 21.95 2.04
C ALA A 136 -2.66 21.57 0.74
N ALA A 137 -2.14 20.63 -0.03
CA ALA A 137 -2.72 20.25 -1.32
C ALA A 137 -3.98 19.37 -1.19
N SER A 138 -4.00 18.46 -0.20
CA SER A 138 -5.10 17.52 0.01
C SER A 138 -6.24 18.05 0.87
N ASN A 139 -5.97 19.05 1.72
CA ASN A 139 -6.86 19.50 2.78
C ASN A 139 -7.32 18.34 3.70
N ALA A 140 -6.43 17.36 3.92
CA ALA A 140 -6.65 16.19 4.74
C ALA A 140 -5.89 16.30 6.07
N THR A 141 -6.31 15.51 7.06
CA THR A 141 -5.46 15.26 8.23
C THR A 141 -4.37 14.28 7.83
N ILE A 142 -3.10 14.66 7.99
CA ILE A 142 -1.97 13.78 7.72
C ILE A 142 -1.53 13.14 9.03
N VAL A 143 -1.37 11.83 9.05
CA VAL A 143 -0.81 11.10 10.20
C VAL A 143 0.47 10.43 9.75
N ARG A 144 1.62 10.93 10.21
CA ARG A 144 2.91 10.29 9.99
C ARG A 144 3.08 9.14 10.98
N VAL A 145 3.30 7.94 10.47
CA VAL A 145 3.57 6.75 11.29
C VAL A 145 5.09 6.53 11.34
N ASN A 146 5.72 6.83 12.46
CA ASN A 146 7.16 6.62 12.63
C ASN A 146 7.44 5.15 13.00
N TYR A 147 7.24 4.28 12.02
CA TYR A 147 7.50 2.85 12.15
C TYR A 147 9.00 2.59 12.33
N ARG A 148 9.33 1.49 13.01
CA ARG A 148 10.72 1.17 13.33
C ARG A 148 11.31 0.22 12.30
N LEU A 149 12.44 0.61 11.75
CA LEU A 149 13.23 -0.18 10.81
C LEU A 149 14.69 0.30 10.85
N GLY A 150 15.64 -0.61 10.81
CA GLY A 150 17.07 -0.30 10.87
C GLY A 150 17.70 -0.62 12.23
N GLY A 151 19.04 -0.62 12.26
CA GLY A 151 19.80 -1.17 13.40
C GLY A 151 19.45 -2.64 13.62
N ASP A 152 19.08 -3.00 14.85
CA ASP A 152 18.66 -4.36 15.22
C ASP A 152 17.18 -4.66 14.90
N LEU A 153 16.42 -3.65 14.46
CA LEU A 153 14.98 -3.75 14.19
C LEU A 153 14.73 -4.06 12.70
N GLN A 154 14.30 -5.28 12.44
CA GLN A 154 14.18 -5.87 11.11
C GLN A 154 12.73 -6.31 10.84
N TYR A 155 12.41 -6.67 9.60
CA TYR A 155 11.14 -7.31 9.29
C TYR A 155 10.91 -8.55 10.18
N PRO A 156 9.68 -8.75 10.71
CA PRO A 156 8.41 -8.08 10.36
C PRO A 156 8.02 -6.88 11.27
N ILE A 157 8.92 -6.35 12.10
CA ILE A 157 8.62 -5.25 13.04
C ILE A 157 7.93 -4.03 12.37
N PRO A 158 8.45 -3.44 11.27
CA PRO A 158 7.80 -2.30 10.62
C PRO A 158 6.36 -2.60 10.14
N VAL A 159 6.05 -3.85 9.77
CA VAL A 159 4.69 -4.25 9.37
C VAL A 159 3.76 -4.16 10.57
N HIS A 160 4.18 -4.67 11.72
CA HIS A 160 3.40 -4.61 12.95
C HIS A 160 3.20 -3.17 13.44
N ASP A 161 4.22 -2.34 13.34
CA ASP A 161 4.16 -0.93 13.70
C ASP A 161 3.16 -0.16 12.82
N VAL A 162 3.22 -0.36 11.50
CA VAL A 162 2.28 0.28 10.56
C VAL A 162 0.85 -0.18 10.78
N LEU A 163 0.62 -1.48 11.02
CA LEU A 163 -0.72 -1.99 11.33
C LEU A 163 -1.25 -1.46 12.66
N ALA A 164 -0.40 -1.34 13.69
CA ALA A 164 -0.79 -0.73 14.96
C ALA A 164 -1.17 0.74 14.79
N GLY A 165 -0.38 1.50 14.02
CA GLY A 165 -0.69 2.90 13.67
C GLY A 165 -1.99 3.03 12.90
N TYR A 166 -2.23 2.15 11.91
CA TYR A 166 -3.48 2.09 11.16
C TYR A 166 -4.69 1.82 12.05
N ASP A 167 -4.60 0.81 12.92
CA ASP A 167 -5.69 0.45 13.86
C ASP A 167 -5.99 1.61 14.82
N TYR A 168 -4.95 2.28 15.34
CA TYR A 168 -5.11 3.45 16.20
C TYR A 168 -5.88 4.56 15.47
N VAL A 169 -5.44 4.93 14.26
CA VAL A 169 -6.06 5.98 13.46
C VAL A 169 -7.50 5.63 13.11
N LYS A 170 -7.74 4.40 12.65
CA LYS A 170 -9.09 3.90 12.35
C LYS A 170 -10.02 4.05 13.56
N ASN A 171 -9.59 3.62 14.74
CA ASN A 171 -10.41 3.68 15.95
C ASN A 171 -10.60 5.13 16.45
N ARG A 172 -9.56 5.97 16.38
CA ARG A 172 -9.60 7.36 16.82
C ARG A 172 -10.59 8.18 16.00
N PHE A 173 -10.50 8.12 14.67
CA PHE A 173 -11.31 8.93 13.77
C PHE A 173 -12.66 8.28 13.41
N ALA A 174 -12.88 6.99 13.73
CA ALA A 174 -14.20 6.38 13.67
C ALA A 174 -15.20 7.06 14.62
N ILE A 175 -14.75 7.51 15.80
CA ILE A 175 -15.61 8.20 16.78
C ILE A 175 -16.14 9.53 16.21
N ASP A 176 -15.27 10.32 15.60
CA ASP A 176 -15.65 11.58 14.95
C ASP A 176 -16.65 11.33 13.82
N THR A 177 -16.48 10.21 13.11
CA THR A 177 -17.41 9.76 12.06
C THR A 177 -18.77 9.34 12.64
N CYS A 178 -18.81 8.69 13.81
CA CYS A 178 -20.06 8.33 14.49
C CYS A 178 -20.88 9.58 14.89
N VAL A 179 -20.21 10.61 15.42
CA VAL A 179 -20.86 11.89 15.77
C VAL A 179 -21.41 12.57 14.51
N ALA A 180 -20.64 12.61 13.42
CA ALA A 180 -21.11 13.14 12.15
C ALA A 180 -22.29 12.34 11.55
N ARG A 181 -22.30 11.02 11.73
CA ARG A 181 -23.36 10.11 11.26
C ARG A 181 -24.67 10.30 12.01
N ALA A 182 -24.62 10.65 13.30
CA ALA A 182 -25.80 11.04 14.06
C ALA A 182 -26.46 12.31 13.48
N ALA A 183 -25.66 13.24 12.94
CA ALA A 183 -26.15 14.43 12.27
C ALA A 183 -26.59 14.19 10.81
N ARG A 184 -26.01 13.18 10.12
CA ARG A 184 -26.37 12.79 8.74
C ARG A 184 -26.39 11.25 8.59
N PRO A 185 -27.55 10.60 8.48
CA PRO A 185 -27.67 9.13 8.55
C PRO A 185 -27.19 8.36 7.30
N LYS A 186 -26.60 9.03 6.29
CA LYS A 186 -25.95 8.32 5.19
C LYS A 186 -24.71 7.60 5.74
N LYS A 187 -24.41 6.40 5.25
CA LYS A 187 -23.22 5.61 5.65
C LYS A 187 -21.94 6.39 5.32
N THR A 188 -21.49 7.27 6.20
CA THR A 188 -20.18 7.92 6.10
C THR A 188 -19.16 6.95 6.67
N HIS A 189 -18.40 6.31 5.79
CA HIS A 189 -17.21 5.56 6.17
C HIS A 189 -16.05 6.52 6.37
N LEU A 190 -15.10 6.15 7.23
CA LEU A 190 -13.86 6.92 7.38
C LEU A 190 -13.09 6.91 6.05
N ARG A 191 -12.83 8.11 5.52
CA ARG A 191 -12.17 8.29 4.22
C ARG A 191 -10.66 8.28 4.44
N MET A 192 -10.05 7.10 4.28
CA MET A 192 -8.62 6.90 4.54
C MET A 192 -7.82 6.72 3.25
N GLY A 193 -6.69 7.43 3.17
CA GLY A 193 -5.64 7.19 2.20
C GLY A 193 -4.33 6.75 2.88
N VAL A 194 -3.41 6.20 2.10
CA VAL A 194 -2.03 5.92 2.54
C VAL A 194 -1.04 6.35 1.46
N CYS A 195 0.10 6.92 1.85
CA CYS A 195 1.17 7.22 0.93
C CYS A 195 2.55 6.98 1.53
N GLY A 196 3.53 6.81 0.66
CA GLY A 196 4.92 6.60 1.06
C GLY A 196 5.83 6.40 -0.15
N GLN A 197 7.13 6.38 0.13
CA GLN A 197 8.17 6.20 -0.88
C GLN A 197 9.14 5.08 -0.51
N LEU A 198 9.73 4.39 -1.50
CA LEU A 198 10.68 3.28 -1.31
C LEU A 198 10.09 2.23 -0.35
N VAL A 199 10.68 2.06 0.84
CA VAL A 199 10.21 1.13 1.87
C VAL A 199 8.88 1.58 2.47
N GLY A 200 8.70 2.88 2.75
CA GLY A 200 7.42 3.44 3.16
C GLY A 200 6.35 3.24 2.08
N GLY A 201 6.74 3.30 0.81
CA GLY A 201 5.89 2.98 -0.33
C GLY A 201 5.53 1.49 -0.41
N SER A 202 6.46 0.61 -0.05
CA SER A 202 6.22 -0.84 0.07
C SER A 202 5.20 -1.15 1.17
N LEU A 203 5.39 -0.56 2.36
CA LEU A 203 4.45 -0.68 3.49
C LEU A 203 3.09 -0.07 3.17
N ALA A 204 3.05 1.03 2.42
CA ALA A 204 1.81 1.65 1.96
C ALA A 204 1.08 0.74 0.96
N ALA A 205 1.79 0.12 0.02
CA ALA A 205 1.24 -0.84 -0.91
C ALA A 205 0.75 -2.12 -0.18
N MET A 206 1.49 -2.60 0.82
CA MET A 206 1.05 -3.69 1.69
C MET A 206 -0.25 -3.34 2.39
N LEU A 207 -0.32 -2.19 3.08
CA LEU A 207 -1.51 -1.76 3.81
C LEU A 207 -2.72 -1.56 2.88
N ALA A 208 -2.48 -1.02 1.67
CA ALA A 208 -3.49 -0.87 0.63
C ALA A 208 -4.02 -2.21 0.11
N LEU A 209 -3.19 -3.25 0.04
CA LEU A 209 -3.65 -4.57 -0.38
C LEU A 209 -4.40 -5.30 0.74
N THR A 210 -3.99 -5.14 1.99
CA THR A 210 -4.53 -5.93 3.11
C THR A 210 -5.70 -5.26 3.84
N GLU A 211 -5.78 -3.92 3.86
CA GLU A 211 -6.77 -3.16 4.64
C GLU A 211 -7.77 -2.36 3.79
N SER A 212 -7.82 -2.62 2.49
CA SER A 212 -8.89 -2.11 1.62
C SER A 212 -10.10 -3.04 1.63
N ARG A 213 -11.17 -2.62 2.31
CA ARG A 213 -12.39 -3.42 2.55
C ARG A 213 -13.62 -2.74 1.97
N LEU A 214 -14.52 -3.54 1.38
CA LEU A 214 -15.79 -3.04 0.86
C LEU A 214 -16.80 -2.85 1.99
N GLY A 215 -17.31 -1.62 2.16
CA GLY A 215 -18.39 -1.32 3.11
C GLY A 215 -17.95 -1.25 4.57
N GLU A 216 -16.64 -1.17 4.83
CA GLU A 216 -16.04 -0.96 6.14
C GLU A 216 -15.06 0.23 6.07
N ASP A 217 -14.65 0.72 7.25
CA ASP A 217 -13.60 1.72 7.33
C ASP A 217 -12.26 1.07 6.95
N GLY A 218 -11.73 1.44 5.79
CA GLY A 218 -10.59 0.81 5.14
C GLY A 218 -9.81 1.79 4.29
N ILE A 219 -8.65 1.36 3.80
CA ILE A 219 -7.86 2.18 2.86
C ILE A 219 -8.63 2.28 1.53
N ALA A 220 -9.01 3.48 1.14
CA ALA A 220 -9.74 3.74 -0.11
C ALA A 220 -8.81 4.17 -1.25
N ALA A 221 -7.68 4.79 -0.91
CA ALA A 221 -6.71 5.33 -1.86
C ALA A 221 -5.27 5.10 -1.40
N ALA A 222 -4.36 4.80 -2.32
CA ALA A 222 -2.94 4.65 -2.05
C ALA A 222 -2.10 5.41 -3.08
N ALA A 223 -1.21 6.30 -2.64
CA ALA A 223 -0.24 6.97 -3.51
C ALA A 223 1.18 6.53 -3.14
N VAL A 224 1.81 5.74 -4.01
CA VAL A 224 3.13 5.15 -3.73
C VAL A 224 4.16 5.63 -4.74
N ASN A 225 5.29 6.14 -4.25
CA ASN A 225 6.36 6.64 -5.10
C ASN A 225 7.58 5.73 -5.07
N SER A 226 7.98 5.23 -6.24
CA SER A 226 9.06 4.28 -6.46
C SER A 226 9.12 3.18 -5.37
N PRO A 227 8.00 2.51 -5.02
CA PRO A 227 7.99 1.54 -3.95
C PRO A 227 8.90 0.34 -4.26
N VAL A 228 9.51 -0.22 -3.21
CA VAL A 228 10.17 -1.53 -3.30
C VAL A 228 9.11 -2.61 -3.19
N VAL A 229 8.65 -3.12 -4.33
CA VAL A 229 7.56 -4.09 -4.41
C VAL A 229 8.05 -5.53 -4.53
N ASP A 230 9.35 -5.73 -4.81
CA ASP A 230 10.06 -7.01 -4.89
C ASP A 230 11.48 -6.92 -4.30
N TRP A 231 11.73 -7.59 -3.18
CA TRP A 231 13.07 -7.70 -2.56
C TRP A 231 13.93 -8.82 -3.16
N VAL A 232 13.38 -9.63 -4.07
CA VAL A 232 14.05 -10.78 -4.69
C VAL A 232 14.85 -10.36 -5.94
N PHE A 233 15.57 -9.25 -5.85
CA PHE A 233 16.46 -8.78 -6.92
C PHE A 233 17.82 -9.53 -6.92
N PRO A 234 18.53 -9.57 -8.07
CA PRO A 234 19.85 -10.21 -8.17
C PRO A 234 20.88 -9.54 -7.24
N GLU A 235 21.84 -10.32 -6.71
CA GLU A 235 23.03 -9.76 -6.04
C GLU A 235 24.07 -9.34 -7.08
N HIS A 236 24.71 -8.18 -6.88
CA HIS A 236 25.95 -7.82 -7.54
C HIS A 236 27.04 -8.81 -7.14
N VAL A 237 27.30 -9.78 -8.02
CA VAL A 237 28.56 -10.51 -8.01
C VAL A 237 29.65 -9.50 -8.38
N SER A 238 30.48 -9.13 -7.41
CA SER A 238 31.74 -8.46 -7.68
C SER A 238 32.57 -9.42 -8.53
N SER A 239 32.69 -9.11 -9.81
CA SER A 239 33.57 -9.81 -10.74
C SER A 239 35.03 -9.55 -10.35
N GLU A 240 35.49 -10.12 -9.24
CA GLU A 240 36.91 -10.13 -8.89
C GLU A 240 37.49 -11.52 -8.69
N HIS A 241 36.73 -12.61 -8.84
CA HIS A 241 37.32 -13.95 -8.92
C HIS A 241 36.72 -14.77 -10.08
N ASN A 242 37.63 -15.23 -10.93
CA ASN A 242 37.52 -16.28 -11.96
C ASN A 242 37.16 -15.82 -13.38
N THR A 243 38.20 -15.34 -14.07
CA THR A 243 38.49 -15.76 -15.44
C THR A 243 38.38 -17.28 -15.59
N THR A 244 37.90 -17.74 -16.75
CA THR A 244 37.76 -19.14 -17.21
C THR A 244 36.45 -19.78 -16.69
N THR A 245 35.42 -20.06 -17.50
CA THR A 245 35.45 -20.95 -18.66
C THR A 245 34.18 -20.78 -19.53
N ALA A 246 34.42 -20.60 -20.83
CA ALA A 246 33.68 -21.12 -21.99
C ALA A 246 32.14 -21.15 -22.04
N GLU A 247 31.65 -20.35 -22.98
CA GLU A 247 30.71 -20.73 -24.05
C GLU A 247 30.38 -22.24 -24.16
N THR A 248 29.09 -22.57 -24.21
CA THR A 248 28.63 -23.75 -24.95
C THR A 248 27.32 -23.43 -25.64
N GLN A 249 27.45 -23.10 -26.92
CA GLN A 249 26.39 -23.22 -27.91
C GLN A 249 26.10 -24.71 -28.11
N ALA A 250 24.85 -25.13 -27.98
CA ALA A 250 24.40 -26.44 -28.45
C ALA A 250 23.24 -26.24 -29.42
N SER A 251 23.60 -26.36 -30.70
CA SER A 251 22.77 -26.50 -31.87
C SER A 251 22.05 -27.85 -31.88
N GLY A 252 20.75 -27.83 -32.15
CA GLY A 252 19.94 -29.02 -32.39
C GLY A 252 18.92 -28.73 -33.49
N HIS A 253 19.19 -29.23 -34.69
CA HIS A 253 18.29 -29.18 -35.84
C HIS A 253 17.04 -30.03 -35.59
N THR A 254 15.85 -29.44 -35.73
CA THR A 254 14.64 -30.17 -36.10
C THR A 254 13.74 -29.24 -36.91
N ILE A 255 13.49 -29.63 -38.15
CA ILE A 255 12.57 -28.97 -39.09
C ILE A 255 11.15 -29.33 -38.67
N GLN A 256 10.30 -28.33 -38.35
CA GLN A 256 8.84 -28.49 -38.38
C GLN A 256 8.12 -27.13 -38.50
N LYS A 257 7.34 -27.06 -39.59
CA LYS A 257 6.22 -26.19 -40.02
C LYS A 257 5.97 -24.83 -39.31
N ALA A 258 5.96 -23.80 -40.15
CA ALA A 258 5.75 -22.39 -39.81
C ALA A 258 4.31 -22.09 -39.32
N SER A 259 4.22 -21.55 -38.11
CA SER A 259 3.20 -20.57 -37.70
C SER A 259 3.90 -19.22 -37.52
N PRO A 260 3.23 -18.06 -37.71
CA PRO A 260 3.89 -16.76 -37.63
C PRO A 260 4.30 -16.49 -36.17
N ARG A 261 5.54 -16.86 -35.84
CA ARG A 261 6.20 -16.53 -34.58
C ARG A 261 6.31 -15.01 -34.50
N ARG A 262 5.38 -14.41 -33.76
CA ARG A 262 5.46 -13.07 -33.19
C ARG A 262 6.89 -12.87 -32.69
N ARG A 263 7.67 -12.06 -33.42
CA ARG A 263 9.10 -11.79 -33.13
C ARG A 263 9.20 -11.37 -31.67
N LYS A 264 9.78 -12.23 -30.83
CA LYS A 264 10.17 -11.85 -29.47
C LYS A 264 11.18 -10.72 -29.64
N ARG A 265 10.77 -9.48 -29.36
CA ARG A 265 11.69 -8.35 -29.19
C ARG A 265 12.76 -8.84 -28.22
N LYS A 266 14.04 -8.67 -28.56
CA LYS A 266 15.14 -8.91 -27.61
C LYS A 266 14.78 -8.15 -26.35
N ALA A 267 14.63 -8.84 -25.22
CA ALA A 267 14.40 -8.18 -23.95
C ALA A 267 15.57 -7.19 -23.78
N GLY A 268 15.25 -5.91 -23.59
CA GLY A 268 16.27 -4.93 -23.23
C GLY A 268 16.97 -5.36 -21.95
N ARG A 269 18.12 -4.76 -21.66
CA ARG A 269 18.75 -4.92 -20.34
C ARG A 269 17.74 -4.50 -19.26
N PRO A 270 17.63 -5.21 -18.13
CA PRO A 270 16.71 -4.82 -17.07
C PRO A 270 17.12 -3.46 -16.49
N SER A 271 16.13 -2.70 -16.02
CA SER A 271 16.31 -1.42 -15.31
C SER A 271 17.30 -1.51 -14.15
N TRP A 272 17.34 -2.65 -13.46
CA TRP A 272 18.32 -2.96 -12.41
C TRP A 272 19.77 -2.76 -12.90
N ASP A 273 20.09 -3.28 -14.08
CA ASP A 273 21.44 -3.19 -14.66
C ASP A 273 21.67 -1.84 -15.33
N MET A 274 20.65 -1.31 -16.01
CA MET A 274 20.75 -0.04 -16.76
C MET A 274 20.94 1.16 -15.83
N PHE A 275 20.25 1.17 -14.70
CA PHE A 275 20.20 2.31 -13.77
C PHE A 275 20.82 1.97 -12.42
N GLY A 276 21.67 0.93 -12.36
CA GLY A 276 22.30 0.49 -11.12
C GLY A 276 23.16 1.56 -10.43
N HIS A 277 23.67 2.53 -11.20
CA HIS A 277 24.49 3.65 -10.72
C HIS A 277 23.77 5.00 -10.79
N ALA A 278 22.42 5.01 -10.83
CA ALA A 278 21.66 6.25 -10.90
C ALA A 278 21.89 7.14 -9.67
N ALA A 279 22.02 8.45 -9.90
CA ALA A 279 22.26 9.42 -8.85
C ALA A 279 21.06 9.52 -7.91
N GLY A 280 21.23 9.15 -6.64
CA GLY A 280 20.20 9.22 -5.60
C GLY A 280 19.65 7.86 -5.17
N LEU A 281 19.68 6.83 -6.02
CA LEU A 281 19.34 5.45 -5.65
C LEU A 281 20.13 4.45 -6.50
N THR A 282 21.09 3.80 -5.87
CA THR A 282 21.91 2.76 -6.49
C THR A 282 21.45 1.37 -6.09
N THR A 283 21.73 0.37 -6.92
CA THR A 283 21.42 -1.03 -6.61
C THR A 283 22.24 -1.56 -5.43
N LYS A 284 23.48 -1.08 -5.25
CA LYS A 284 24.29 -1.35 -4.05
C LYS A 284 23.62 -0.88 -2.77
N GLN A 285 22.97 0.30 -2.79
CA GLN A 285 22.21 0.79 -1.62
C GLN A 285 21.01 -0.09 -1.31
N LEU A 286 20.30 -0.57 -2.34
CA LEU A 286 19.16 -1.49 -2.17
C LEU A 286 19.61 -2.86 -1.62
N GLU A 287 20.76 -3.37 -2.03
CA GLU A 287 21.35 -4.60 -1.50
C GLU A 287 21.79 -4.47 -0.04
N LEU A 288 22.42 -3.35 0.31
CA LEU A 288 22.77 -3.04 1.70
C LEU A 288 21.50 -2.92 2.55
N ALA A 289 20.47 -2.23 2.05
CA ALA A 289 19.18 -2.13 2.69
C ALA A 289 18.56 -3.51 2.93
N ARG A 290 18.56 -4.39 1.91
CA ARG A 290 18.03 -5.75 2.03
C ARG A 290 18.78 -6.56 3.10
N SER A 291 20.10 -6.48 3.11
CA SER A 291 20.92 -7.18 4.11
C SER A 291 20.69 -6.65 5.53
N ALA A 292 20.42 -5.36 5.66
CA ALA A 292 20.11 -4.73 6.95
C ALA A 292 18.69 -5.04 7.44
N TYR A 293 17.70 -5.10 6.54
CA TYR A 293 16.28 -5.18 6.90
C TYR A 293 15.77 -6.59 7.17
N PHE A 294 16.51 -7.62 6.75
CA PHE A 294 16.06 -9.01 6.86
C PHE A 294 17.16 -9.88 7.47
N ARG A 295 16.75 -10.77 8.39
CA ARG A 295 17.65 -11.75 9.02
C ARG A 295 18.07 -12.88 8.10
N LYS A 296 17.13 -13.33 7.26
CA LYS A 296 17.27 -14.53 6.42
C LYS A 296 16.78 -14.25 5.01
N PRO A 297 17.38 -14.88 3.97
CA PRO A 297 16.92 -14.75 2.59
C PRO A 297 15.46 -15.18 2.37
N GLU A 298 14.96 -16.13 3.16
CA GLU A 298 13.55 -16.55 3.15
C GLU A 298 12.59 -15.38 3.37
N ASN A 299 12.99 -14.40 4.18
CA ASN A 299 12.12 -13.29 4.55
C ASN A 299 11.94 -12.28 3.39
N TYR A 300 12.77 -12.32 2.35
CA TYR A 300 12.56 -11.52 1.13
C TYR A 300 11.25 -11.92 0.42
N PHE A 301 10.81 -13.16 0.64
CA PHE A 301 9.64 -13.74 -0.03
C PHE A 301 8.34 -13.46 0.72
N ASP A 302 8.40 -12.87 1.92
CA ASP A 302 7.21 -12.49 2.70
C ASP A 302 6.34 -11.49 1.92
N PRO A 303 5.06 -11.81 1.61
CA PRO A 303 4.15 -10.89 0.94
C PRO A 303 3.95 -9.54 1.64
N PHE A 304 4.13 -9.46 2.96
CA PHE A 304 4.01 -8.20 3.69
C PHE A 304 5.20 -7.25 3.49
N ALA A 305 6.38 -7.80 3.20
CA ALA A 305 7.56 -7.01 2.83
C ALA A 305 7.68 -6.82 1.31
N THR A 306 7.16 -7.78 0.54
CA THR A 306 7.22 -7.85 -0.92
C THR A 306 5.79 -7.88 -1.49
N PRO A 307 5.08 -6.74 -1.59
CA PRO A 307 3.65 -6.69 -1.90
C PRO A 307 3.29 -7.24 -3.29
N ILE A 308 4.23 -7.33 -4.25
CA ILE A 308 3.96 -8.00 -5.54
C ILE A 308 3.62 -9.49 -5.35
N HIS A 309 4.01 -10.11 -4.24
CA HIS A 309 3.76 -11.52 -3.96
C HIS A 309 2.31 -11.86 -3.58
N TYR A 310 1.46 -10.85 -3.34
CA TYR A 310 0.01 -11.05 -3.33
C TYR A 310 -0.54 -11.35 -4.73
N LEU A 311 0.12 -10.83 -5.78
CA LEU A 311 -0.35 -10.88 -7.17
C LEU A 311 0.34 -11.97 -8.01
N ARG A 312 1.54 -12.41 -7.61
CA ARG A 312 2.28 -13.50 -8.27
C ARG A 312 3.21 -14.26 -7.32
N SER A 313 3.77 -15.39 -7.76
CA SER A 313 4.93 -16.01 -7.10
C SER A 313 6.24 -15.31 -7.47
N ALA A 314 7.29 -15.51 -6.66
CA ALA A 314 8.63 -14.97 -6.93
C ALA A 314 9.26 -15.56 -8.20
N GLY A 315 9.04 -16.85 -8.45
CA GLY A 315 9.59 -17.56 -9.61
C GLY A 315 11.10 -17.74 -9.57
N VAL A 316 11.68 -17.75 -8.38
CA VAL A 316 13.06 -18.16 -8.09
C VAL A 316 13.06 -18.98 -6.79
N ASN A 317 14.10 -19.78 -6.60
CA ASN A 317 14.32 -20.48 -5.33
C ASN A 317 14.79 -19.49 -4.26
N VAL A 318 14.49 -19.81 -3.01
CA VAL A 318 15.07 -19.10 -1.87
C VAL A 318 16.59 -19.31 -1.91
N PRO A 319 17.41 -18.25 -1.88
CA PRO A 319 18.85 -18.40 -1.73
C PRO A 319 19.17 -19.17 -0.45
N ALA A 320 20.10 -20.11 -0.53
CA ALA A 320 20.56 -20.83 0.65
C ALA A 320 21.09 -19.84 1.70
N ASP A 321 20.84 -20.14 2.98
CA ASP A 321 21.37 -19.32 4.07
C ASP A 321 22.91 -19.39 4.06
N ARG A 322 23.58 -18.27 4.29
CA ARG A 322 25.06 -18.18 4.23
C ARG A 322 25.74 -19.02 5.31
N THR A 323 24.98 -19.54 6.26
CA THR A 323 25.43 -20.42 7.35
C THR A 323 25.39 -21.91 6.98
N VAL A 324 24.94 -22.27 5.78
CA VAL A 324 24.85 -23.67 5.33
C VAL A 324 26.20 -24.13 4.79
N GLU A 325 26.67 -25.30 5.25
CA GLU A 325 27.92 -25.90 4.82
C GLU A 325 27.92 -26.21 3.30
N PRO A 326 29.07 -26.09 2.60
CA PRO A 326 29.15 -26.21 1.14
C PRO A 326 28.58 -27.52 0.56
N ASP A 327 28.69 -28.63 1.31
CA ASP A 327 28.21 -29.95 0.89
C ASP A 327 26.67 -30.04 0.84
N GLU A 328 25.95 -29.28 1.68
CA GLU A 328 24.47 -29.18 1.61
C GLU A 328 24.01 -28.25 0.48
N LEU A 329 24.81 -27.23 0.15
CA LEU A 329 24.56 -26.31 -0.98
C LEU A 329 24.54 -27.05 -2.32
N ALA A 330 25.48 -27.99 -2.51
CA ALA A 330 25.61 -28.79 -3.73
C ALA A 330 24.40 -29.70 -3.97
N ALA A 331 23.71 -30.13 -2.92
CA ALA A 331 22.49 -30.95 -3.02
C ALA A 331 21.26 -30.15 -3.49
N LEU A 332 21.25 -28.82 -3.30
CA LEU A 332 20.13 -27.94 -3.64
C LEU A 332 20.17 -27.42 -5.10
N ASP A 333 21.34 -27.45 -5.74
CA ASP A 333 21.55 -26.95 -7.11
C ASP A 333 20.81 -27.78 -8.19
N GLY A 334 20.32 -28.97 -7.84
CA GLY A 334 19.50 -29.83 -8.70
C GLY A 334 18.00 -29.52 -8.72
N ALA A 335 17.51 -28.62 -7.86
CA ALA A 335 16.08 -28.36 -7.75
C ALA A 335 15.55 -27.56 -8.97
N PRO A 336 14.39 -27.95 -9.56
CA PRO A 336 13.84 -27.24 -10.72
C PRO A 336 13.49 -25.79 -10.36
N LYS A 337 14.01 -24.83 -11.13
CA LYS A 337 13.73 -23.41 -10.92
C LYS A 337 12.21 -23.14 -11.04
N PRO A 338 11.56 -22.62 -10.00
CA PRO A 338 10.12 -22.39 -10.00
C PRO A 338 9.78 -21.30 -11.02
N ARG A 339 8.60 -21.39 -11.64
CA ARG A 339 8.14 -20.37 -12.60
C ARG A 339 7.32 -19.31 -11.88
N LYS A 340 7.45 -18.05 -12.32
CA LYS A 340 6.52 -16.98 -11.94
C LYS A 340 5.11 -17.39 -12.37
N SER A 341 4.19 -17.44 -11.41
CA SER A 341 2.79 -17.79 -11.62
C SER A 341 1.90 -16.71 -11.00
N LEU A 342 0.78 -16.42 -11.66
CA LEU A 342 -0.15 -15.39 -11.21
C LEU A 342 -1.00 -15.91 -10.06
N ARG A 343 -1.24 -15.06 -9.07
CA ARG A 343 -2.11 -15.34 -7.93
C ARG A 343 -3.44 -14.62 -8.09
N LYS A 344 -4.51 -15.28 -7.68
CA LYS A 344 -5.85 -14.69 -7.63
C LYS A 344 -5.95 -13.85 -6.36
N PHE A 345 -5.86 -12.55 -6.55
CA PHE A 345 -6.04 -11.54 -5.51
C PHE A 345 -6.92 -10.41 -6.02
N PRO A 346 -7.83 -9.82 -5.22
CA PRO A 346 -8.24 -10.30 -3.89
C PRO A 346 -8.86 -11.70 -3.93
N PRO A 347 -8.85 -12.47 -2.83
CA PRO A 347 -9.53 -13.76 -2.76
C PRO A 347 -11.04 -13.61 -2.98
N SER A 348 -11.66 -14.47 -3.80
CA SER A 348 -13.06 -14.35 -4.20
C SER A 348 -14.07 -14.35 -3.03
N ASN A 349 -13.72 -14.97 -1.90
CA ASN A 349 -14.58 -15.08 -0.72
C ASN A 349 -14.17 -14.11 0.40
N SER A 350 -13.52 -12.99 0.06
CA SER A 350 -13.10 -11.97 1.02
C SER A 350 -13.84 -10.66 0.78
N SER A 351 -13.97 -9.83 1.82
CA SER A 351 -14.44 -8.44 1.71
C SER A 351 -13.38 -7.49 1.16
N LEU A 352 -12.20 -8.00 0.81
CA LEU A 352 -11.10 -7.20 0.29
C LEU A 352 -11.38 -6.72 -1.12
N VAL A 353 -11.02 -5.46 -1.36
CA VAL A 353 -11.09 -4.80 -2.66
C VAL A 353 -9.79 -4.10 -2.93
N LEU A 354 -9.44 -3.90 -4.19
CA LEU A 354 -8.32 -3.02 -4.52
C LEU A 354 -8.74 -1.56 -4.28
N PRO A 355 -7.89 -0.72 -3.67
CA PRO A 355 -8.13 0.72 -3.56
C PRO A 355 -7.88 1.41 -4.92
N HIS A 356 -8.15 2.72 -4.97
CA HIS A 356 -7.55 3.56 -6.00
C HIS A 356 -6.05 3.64 -5.74
N VAL A 357 -5.22 3.47 -6.77
CA VAL A 357 -3.77 3.48 -6.66
C VAL A 357 -3.20 4.49 -7.62
N ARG A 358 -2.37 5.40 -7.11
CA ARG A 358 -1.47 6.23 -7.91
C ARG A 358 -0.05 5.74 -7.66
N LEU A 359 0.60 5.22 -8.69
CA LEU A 359 1.99 4.80 -8.62
C LEU A 359 2.85 5.70 -9.50
N SER A 360 3.87 6.32 -8.91
CA SER A 360 4.88 7.10 -9.62
C SER A 360 6.23 6.40 -9.55
N VAL A 361 7.03 6.45 -10.62
CA VAL A 361 8.41 5.94 -10.63
C VAL A 361 9.26 6.72 -11.62
N GLY A 362 10.55 6.89 -11.34
CA GLY A 362 11.49 7.53 -12.27
C GLY A 362 11.84 6.67 -13.49
N ASP A 363 12.04 7.31 -14.66
CA ASP A 363 12.49 6.66 -15.90
C ASP A 363 13.94 6.17 -15.85
N ALA A 364 14.73 6.69 -14.91
CA ALA A 364 16.10 6.26 -14.62
C ALA A 364 16.22 5.60 -13.23
N ASN A 365 15.17 4.90 -12.79
CA ASN A 365 15.12 4.23 -11.49
C ASN A 365 15.39 2.72 -11.62
N PRO A 366 16.28 2.11 -10.80
CA PRO A 366 16.52 0.67 -10.83
C PRO A 366 15.31 -0.20 -10.45
N LEU A 367 14.27 0.39 -9.86
CA LEU A 367 13.02 -0.27 -9.50
C LEU A 367 11.95 -0.19 -10.62
N LEU A 368 12.25 0.41 -11.78
CA LEU A 368 11.27 0.66 -12.84
C LEU A 368 10.54 -0.62 -13.30
N ASP A 369 11.27 -1.69 -13.60
CA ASP A 369 10.65 -2.92 -14.13
C ASP A 369 9.69 -3.59 -13.14
N GLN A 370 10.05 -3.63 -11.85
CA GLN A 370 9.19 -4.22 -10.83
C GLN A 370 7.93 -3.38 -10.59
N ASN A 371 8.05 -2.06 -10.69
CA ASN A 371 6.92 -1.13 -10.58
C ASN A 371 5.97 -1.26 -11.78
N GLU A 372 6.50 -1.34 -13.00
CA GLU A 372 5.71 -1.63 -14.19
C GLU A 372 4.98 -2.98 -14.08
N GLU A 373 5.68 -4.01 -13.62
CA GLU A 373 5.10 -5.33 -13.41
C GLU A 373 3.96 -5.26 -12.39
N PHE A 374 4.18 -4.57 -11.27
CA PHE A 374 3.18 -4.39 -10.22
C PHE A 374 1.91 -3.70 -10.73
N VAL A 375 2.03 -2.60 -11.47
CA VAL A 375 0.89 -1.90 -12.09
C VAL A 375 0.13 -2.81 -13.05
N LYS A 376 0.83 -3.55 -13.92
CA LYS A 376 0.21 -4.50 -14.86
C LYS A 376 -0.59 -5.56 -14.10
N LEU A 377 -0.06 -6.05 -12.99
CA LEU A 377 -0.73 -7.05 -12.14
C LEU A 377 -1.94 -6.48 -11.39
N LEU A 378 -1.85 -5.25 -10.88
CA LEU A 378 -2.96 -4.54 -10.23
C LEU A 378 -4.11 -4.31 -11.21
N ARG A 379 -3.83 -3.73 -12.39
CA ARG A 379 -4.85 -3.51 -13.43
C ARG A 379 -5.53 -4.80 -13.84
N ARG A 380 -4.75 -5.87 -14.04
CA ARG A 380 -5.29 -7.21 -14.35
C ARG A 380 -6.18 -7.75 -13.23
N SER A 381 -5.86 -7.48 -11.98
CA SER A 381 -6.69 -7.86 -10.84
C SER A 381 -8.01 -7.06 -10.82
N VAL A 382 -7.98 -5.75 -11.13
CA VAL A 382 -9.19 -4.93 -11.26
C VAL A 382 -10.12 -5.48 -12.34
N VAL A 383 -9.61 -5.70 -13.56
CA VAL A 383 -10.38 -6.28 -14.68
C VAL A 383 -11.02 -7.60 -14.27
N ARG A 384 -10.24 -8.50 -13.66
CA ARG A 384 -10.72 -9.82 -13.21
C ARG A 384 -11.84 -9.70 -12.18
N THR A 385 -11.70 -8.77 -11.23
CA THR A 385 -12.69 -8.55 -10.17
C THR A 385 -13.97 -7.96 -10.74
N ALA A 386 -13.86 -7.03 -11.71
CA ALA A 386 -15.01 -6.48 -12.43
C ALA A 386 -15.76 -7.58 -13.20
N GLN A 387 -15.05 -8.42 -13.94
CA GLN A 387 -15.63 -9.57 -14.66
C GLN A 387 -16.34 -10.54 -13.71
N SER A 388 -15.70 -10.93 -12.60
CA SER A 388 -16.30 -11.85 -11.63
C SER A 388 -17.58 -11.30 -11.00
N ARG A 389 -17.63 -9.97 -10.75
CA ARG A 389 -18.83 -9.31 -10.22
C ARG A 389 -19.91 -9.19 -11.29
N ALA A 390 -19.55 -8.84 -12.52
CA ALA A 390 -20.48 -8.78 -13.64
C ALA A 390 -21.14 -10.14 -13.92
N THR A 391 -20.37 -11.25 -13.84
CA THR A 391 -20.93 -12.60 -13.97
C THR A 391 -21.93 -12.91 -12.84
N THR A 392 -21.61 -12.51 -11.61
CA THR A 392 -22.50 -12.70 -10.45
C THR A 392 -23.77 -11.87 -10.60
N GLN A 393 -23.63 -10.61 -11.01
CA GLN A 393 -24.74 -9.68 -11.23
C GLN A 393 -25.64 -10.13 -12.38
N ALA A 394 -25.07 -10.54 -13.51
CA ALA A 394 -25.84 -11.10 -14.64
C ALA A 394 -26.57 -12.41 -14.29
N MET A 395 -26.10 -13.18 -13.31
CA MET A 395 -26.81 -14.36 -12.81
C MET A 395 -28.04 -13.98 -11.97
N LEU A 396 -27.97 -12.85 -11.26
CA LEU A 396 -29.08 -12.29 -10.48
C LEU A 396 -30.10 -11.57 -11.39
N ASP A 397 -29.61 -10.80 -12.34
CA ASP A 397 -30.39 -9.98 -13.28
C ASP A 397 -30.93 -10.78 -14.46
N ARG A 398 -30.86 -12.12 -14.43
CA ARG A 398 -31.43 -13.02 -15.45
C ARG A 398 -32.97 -12.95 -15.56
N PHE A 399 -33.59 -12.01 -14.85
CA PHE A 399 -35.00 -11.64 -14.91
C PHE A 399 -35.25 -10.27 -15.57
N ASP A 400 -34.21 -9.50 -15.93
CA ASP A 400 -34.33 -8.21 -16.62
C ASP A 400 -33.59 -8.23 -17.97
N ASP A 401 -34.36 -8.00 -19.05
CA ASP A 401 -33.95 -8.04 -20.46
C ASP A 401 -33.03 -6.87 -20.91
N ILE A 402 -31.96 -6.56 -20.18
CA ILE A 402 -31.03 -5.48 -20.56
C ILE A 402 -29.58 -5.95 -20.45
N ALA A 403 -29.06 -6.53 -21.54
CA ALA A 403 -27.64 -6.84 -21.68
C ALA A 403 -27.15 -6.65 -23.12
N ALA A 404 -27.36 -5.46 -23.70
CA ALA A 404 -27.00 -5.13 -25.08
C ALA A 404 -25.50 -4.84 -25.33
N ALA A 405 -24.65 -4.87 -24.29
CA ALA A 405 -23.20 -4.71 -24.48
C ALA A 405 -22.54 -6.06 -24.78
N THR A 406 -21.74 -6.10 -25.86
CA THR A 406 -20.92 -7.24 -26.25
C THR A 406 -19.83 -7.52 -25.21
N GLU A 407 -19.33 -8.76 -25.14
CA GLU A 407 -18.25 -9.13 -24.21
C GLU A 407 -16.97 -8.30 -24.44
N ALA A 408 -16.70 -7.90 -25.69
CA ALA A 408 -15.56 -7.06 -26.04
C ALA A 408 -15.69 -5.64 -25.46
N GLU A 409 -16.88 -5.03 -25.55
CA GLU A 409 -17.15 -3.71 -24.97
C GLU A 409 -17.06 -3.73 -23.44
N ARG A 410 -17.55 -4.80 -22.79
CA ARG A 410 -17.40 -5.00 -21.34
C ARG A 410 -15.95 -5.12 -20.92
N LEU A 411 -15.14 -5.86 -21.70
CA LEU A 411 -13.72 -5.98 -21.44
C LEU A 411 -13.01 -4.63 -21.59
N GLN A 412 -13.34 -3.87 -22.64
CA GLN A 412 -12.77 -2.54 -22.88
C GLN A 412 -13.11 -1.58 -21.73
N MET A 413 -14.37 -1.53 -21.32
CA MET A 413 -14.81 -0.73 -20.16
C MET A 413 -14.12 -1.15 -18.86
N ALA A 414 -13.91 -2.46 -18.65
CA ALA A 414 -13.18 -2.96 -17.49
C ALA A 414 -11.70 -2.58 -17.52
N VAL A 415 -11.08 -2.54 -18.70
CA VAL A 415 -9.69 -2.07 -18.88
C VAL A 415 -9.60 -0.57 -18.58
N GLU A 416 -10.48 0.26 -19.14
CA GLU A 416 -10.53 1.70 -18.87
C GLU A 416 -10.73 1.99 -17.37
N THR A 417 -11.69 1.30 -16.74
CA THR A 417 -11.89 1.36 -15.28
C THR A 417 -10.63 0.96 -14.51
N ALA A 418 -9.87 -0.02 -15.00
CA ALA A 418 -8.63 -0.44 -14.36
C ALA A 418 -7.51 0.60 -14.50
N GLU A 419 -7.45 1.32 -15.61
CA GLU A 419 -6.48 2.40 -15.83
C GLU A 419 -6.82 3.64 -15.00
N GLU A 420 -8.10 3.99 -14.87
CA GLU A 420 -8.56 5.06 -13.98
C GLU A 420 -8.33 4.72 -12.51
N LYS A 421 -8.52 3.45 -12.14
CA LYS A 421 -8.33 2.99 -10.76
C LYS A 421 -6.87 2.82 -10.38
N VAL A 422 -6.00 2.50 -11.34
CA VAL A 422 -4.57 2.28 -11.14
C VAL A 422 -3.80 3.20 -12.09
N GLU A 423 -3.61 4.44 -11.65
CA GLU A 423 -2.84 5.45 -12.35
C GLU A 423 -1.34 5.15 -12.25
N TYR A 424 -0.63 5.28 -13.38
CA TYR A 424 0.81 5.05 -13.45
C TYR A 424 1.50 6.24 -14.09
N HIS A 425 2.46 6.82 -13.38
CA HIS A 425 3.16 8.04 -13.76
C HIS A 425 4.66 7.77 -13.84
N ILE A 426 5.27 8.09 -14.97
CA ILE A 426 6.72 8.01 -15.15
C ILE A 426 7.29 9.42 -14.99
N LEU A 427 8.17 9.57 -14.02
CA LEU A 427 8.85 10.83 -13.68
C LEU A 427 10.23 10.85 -14.34
N ARG A 428 10.79 12.06 -14.54
CA ARG A 428 12.15 12.19 -15.05
C ARG A 428 13.17 11.84 -13.96
N GLY A 429 14.28 11.21 -14.35
CA GLY A 429 15.37 10.84 -13.46
C GLY A 429 14.98 9.71 -12.50
N VAL A 430 15.49 9.75 -11.26
CA VAL A 430 15.19 8.71 -10.26
C VAL A 430 13.77 8.84 -9.69
N GLY A 431 13.18 10.05 -9.74
CA GLY A 431 11.78 10.28 -9.38
C GLY A 431 11.48 10.16 -7.88
N LEU A 432 12.44 10.39 -6.98
CA LEU A 432 12.18 10.41 -5.53
C LEU A 432 11.85 11.84 -5.06
N TRP A 433 10.85 11.95 -4.19
CA TRP A 433 10.42 13.18 -3.51
C TRP A 433 11.56 13.85 -2.73
N ALA A 434 12.48 13.07 -2.16
CA ALA A 434 13.59 13.62 -1.36
C ALA A 434 14.83 14.00 -2.19
N THR A 435 14.99 13.47 -3.41
CA THR A 435 16.24 13.61 -4.18
C THR A 435 16.11 14.45 -5.45
N ALA A 436 14.89 14.83 -5.86
CA ALA A 436 14.72 15.71 -7.02
C ALA A 436 15.32 17.10 -6.75
N ARG A 437 16.05 17.63 -7.73
CA ARG A 437 16.52 19.02 -7.73
C ARG A 437 15.33 19.96 -8.03
N ASP A 438 15.42 21.20 -7.58
CA ASP A 438 14.62 22.34 -8.07
C ASP A 438 13.09 22.16 -8.14
N GLY A 439 12.42 22.03 -7.00
CA GLY A 439 10.95 22.16 -6.91
C GLY A 439 10.10 21.08 -7.61
N GLU A 440 10.67 20.24 -8.46
CA GLU A 440 9.97 19.15 -9.16
C GLU A 440 9.31 18.18 -8.17
N TRP A 441 10.00 17.85 -7.08
CA TRP A 441 9.43 17.01 -6.03
C TRP A 441 8.19 17.63 -5.39
N LEU A 442 8.17 18.96 -5.25
CA LEU A 442 7.07 19.68 -4.62
C LEU A 442 5.84 19.59 -5.52
N GLU A 443 6.00 19.80 -6.83
CA GLU A 443 4.91 19.62 -7.79
C GLU A 443 4.34 18.20 -7.74
N GLU A 444 5.19 17.17 -7.65
CA GLU A 444 4.73 15.79 -7.53
C GLU A 444 3.96 15.51 -6.23
N VAL A 445 4.45 16.00 -5.08
CA VAL A 445 3.73 15.88 -3.81
C VAL A 445 2.40 16.65 -3.85
N TRP A 446 2.37 17.83 -4.48
CA TRP A 446 1.15 18.60 -4.72
C TRP A 446 0.16 17.84 -5.61
N ASN A 447 0.63 17.21 -6.68
CA ASN A 447 -0.19 16.38 -7.56
C ASN A 447 -0.78 15.18 -6.81
N VAL A 448 0.00 14.55 -5.93
CA VAL A 448 -0.49 13.50 -5.02
C VAL A 448 -1.56 14.03 -4.07
N GLY A 449 -1.36 15.20 -3.46
CA GLY A 449 -2.34 15.81 -2.57
C GLY A 449 -3.66 16.16 -3.27
N ARG A 450 -3.59 16.77 -4.47
CA ARG A 450 -4.77 17.04 -5.30
C ARG A 450 -5.49 15.76 -5.72
N TRP A 451 -4.74 14.71 -6.04
CA TRP A 451 -5.29 13.40 -6.35
C TRP A 451 -6.05 12.82 -5.16
N PHE A 452 -5.48 12.84 -3.95
CA PHE A 452 -6.21 12.43 -2.75
C PHE A 452 -7.46 13.26 -2.52
N ARG A 453 -7.40 14.58 -2.72
CA ARG A 453 -8.57 15.46 -2.62
C ARG A 453 -9.67 15.07 -3.60
N LYS A 454 -9.32 14.67 -4.82
CA LYS A 454 -10.28 14.18 -5.82
C LYS A 454 -10.90 12.83 -5.43
N ILE A 455 -10.11 11.91 -4.89
CA ILE A 455 -10.55 10.53 -4.61
C ILE A 455 -11.26 10.39 -3.26
N LEU A 456 -10.81 11.14 -2.24
CA LEU A 456 -11.32 11.08 -0.87
C LEU A 456 -12.26 12.25 -0.51
N GLY A 457 -12.28 13.32 -1.31
CA GLY A 457 -13.00 14.58 -1.04
C GLY A 457 -14.51 14.48 -1.09
#